data_AF-R0NKY1-F1
#
_entry.id   AF-R0NKY1-F1
#
_cell.length_a   1.000
_cell.length_b   1.000
_cell.length_c   1.000
_cell.angle_alpha   90.00
_cell.angle_beta   90.00
_cell.angle_gamma   90.00
#
_symmetry.space_group_name_H-M   'P 1'
#
loop_
_entity.id
_entity.type
_entity.pdbx_description
1 polymer ?
#
loop_
_entity_poly.entity_id
_entity_poly.type
_entity_poly.pdbx_seq_one_letter_code
_entity_poly.pdbx_strand_id
1 'polypeptide(L)'
;GEAGAYTAGQVAYHGTKLLGGSEEDAQTANFIGNLVGGYVTSSAASKFSLNKVKDAFSTNTKKYTLNSDRLSNLELYTSPEIKAKINKAGYTLEDFSNLVDADTTLSAKTDAFVKAVRKEIGIPAPKTKMNKTIPTEFVESYLSGERNYFAGFVSVDEHSKSLTTLPEIVEGNRLDYPNTPFDLEKTKTYAKISFFLDEADKLDIPFGELDNASYPFTGRGFTGSKNIILPEYKLMEEHVFKNGDMISIFESKTGKVMKQYGFTKDKGWIVLE
;
A
#
# COMPACT_ATOMS: atom_id res chain seq x y z
N GLY A 1 -4.62 6.79 -37.34
CA GLY A 1 -5.70 6.04 -36.67
C GLY A 1 -5.69 6.44 -35.22
N GLU A 2 -6.31 7.57 -34.90
CA GLU A 2 -6.40 8.16 -33.55
C GLU A 2 -7.89 8.32 -33.24
N ALA A 3 -8.49 7.31 -32.61
CA ALA A 3 -9.85 7.37 -32.10
C ALA A 3 -10.02 6.27 -31.04
N GLY A 4 -9.59 6.53 -29.81
CA GLY A 4 -9.65 5.53 -28.74
C GLY A 4 -9.69 6.04 -27.30
N ALA A 5 -9.25 7.27 -27.03
CA ALA A 5 -9.12 7.75 -25.64
C ALA A 5 -10.29 8.64 -25.15
N TYR A 6 -11.13 9.19 -26.05
CA TYR A 6 -12.03 10.30 -25.69
C TYR A 6 -13.39 9.94 -25.08
N THR A 7 -13.75 8.66 -24.91
CA THR A 7 -15.15 8.30 -24.56
C THR A 7 -15.35 7.17 -23.55
N ALA A 8 -14.30 6.60 -22.95
CA ALA A 8 -14.43 5.40 -22.10
C ALA A 8 -15.46 5.55 -20.96
N GLY A 9 -15.46 6.68 -20.24
CA GLY A 9 -16.44 6.93 -19.18
C GLY A 9 -17.87 7.16 -19.67
N GLN A 10 -18.06 7.87 -20.79
CA GLN A 10 -19.39 8.09 -21.37
C GLN A 10 -20.00 6.79 -21.91
N VAL A 11 -19.18 5.95 -22.53
CA VAL A 11 -19.59 4.60 -22.98
C VAL A 11 -19.96 3.74 -21.78
N ALA A 12 -19.17 3.77 -20.71
CA ALA A 12 -19.48 3.04 -19.48
C ALA A 12 -20.79 3.54 -18.83
N TYR A 13 -20.98 4.86 -18.72
CA TYR A 13 -22.20 5.48 -18.19
C TYR A 13 -23.46 5.03 -18.95
N HIS A 14 -23.46 5.23 -20.26
CA HIS A 14 -24.61 4.90 -21.10
C HIS A 14 -24.82 3.40 -21.21
N GLY A 15 -23.75 2.59 -21.18
CA GLY A 15 -23.84 1.13 -21.11
C GLY A 15 -24.53 0.65 -19.83
N THR A 16 -24.17 1.20 -18.67
CA THR A 16 -24.83 0.85 -17.40
C THR A 16 -26.31 1.26 -17.39
N LYS A 17 -26.66 2.43 -17.92
CA LYS A 17 -28.06 2.85 -18.07
C LYS A 17 -28.85 1.96 -19.03
N LEU A 18 -28.24 1.59 -20.15
CA LEU A 18 -28.86 0.72 -21.15
C LEU A 18 -29.17 -0.67 -20.57
N LEU A 19 -28.33 -1.16 -19.66
CA LEU A 19 -28.53 -2.42 -18.94
C LEU A 19 -29.49 -2.31 -17.75
N GLY A 20 -30.18 -1.18 -17.57
CA GLY A 20 -31.14 -0.96 -16.49
C GLY A 20 -30.51 -0.60 -15.14
N GLY A 21 -29.21 -0.27 -15.11
CA GLY A 21 -28.52 0.20 -13.92
C GLY A 21 -29.04 1.55 -13.43
N SER A 22 -28.91 1.80 -12.12
CA SER A 22 -29.34 3.06 -11.53
C SER A 22 -28.52 4.25 -12.05
N GLU A 23 -29.02 5.48 -11.84
CA GLU A 23 -28.23 6.70 -12.10
C GLU A 23 -26.89 6.68 -11.37
N GLU A 24 -26.91 6.15 -10.16
CA GLU A 24 -25.75 6.04 -9.30
C GLU A 24 -24.71 5.05 -9.85
N ASP A 25 -25.16 3.92 -10.40
CA ASP A 25 -24.29 2.91 -11.00
C ASP A 25 -23.67 3.42 -12.30
N ALA A 26 -24.45 4.13 -13.10
CA ALA A 26 -23.97 4.75 -14.34
C ALA A 26 -22.89 5.80 -14.06
N GLN A 27 -23.10 6.66 -13.06
CA GLN A 27 -22.10 7.65 -12.66
C GLN A 27 -20.81 7.00 -12.12
N THR A 28 -20.94 5.87 -11.43
CA THR A 28 -19.79 5.09 -10.96
C THR A 28 -19.02 4.47 -12.11
N ALA A 29 -19.72 3.85 -13.06
CA ALA A 29 -19.13 3.29 -14.26
C ALA A 29 -18.42 4.37 -15.09
N ASN A 30 -18.97 5.58 -15.16
CA ASN A 30 -18.34 6.73 -15.80
C ASN A 30 -17.01 7.09 -15.11
N PHE A 31 -17.04 7.25 -13.79
CA PHE A 31 -15.85 7.59 -13.01
C PHE A 31 -14.76 6.53 -13.15
N ILE A 32 -15.10 5.24 -12.95
CA ILE A 32 -14.16 4.12 -13.10
C ILE A 32 -13.63 4.03 -14.54
N GLY A 33 -14.49 4.22 -15.54
CA GLY A 33 -14.10 4.25 -16.94
C GLY A 33 -13.11 5.39 -17.26
N ASN A 34 -13.28 6.55 -16.63
CA ASN A 34 -12.35 7.68 -16.77
C ASN A 34 -11.03 7.47 -16.02
N LEU A 35 -11.04 6.75 -14.89
CA LEU A 35 -9.84 6.41 -14.13
C LEU A 35 -8.98 5.36 -14.88
N VAL A 36 -9.63 4.31 -15.40
CA VAL A 36 -8.99 3.21 -16.12
C VAL A 36 -8.57 3.64 -17.55
N GLY A 37 -9.29 4.58 -18.16
CA GLY A 37 -9.10 4.99 -19.56
C GLY A 37 -7.92 5.91 -19.86
N GLY A 38 -7.16 6.38 -18.86
CA GLY A 38 -5.96 7.21 -19.05
C GLY A 38 -6.22 8.60 -19.65
N TYR A 39 -6.14 9.63 -18.82
CA TYR A 39 -6.05 11.07 -19.19
C TYR A 39 -7.15 11.66 -20.10
N VAL A 40 -8.05 12.43 -19.48
CA VAL A 40 -8.23 13.84 -19.87
C VAL A 40 -8.73 14.65 -18.67
N THR A 41 -7.92 15.61 -18.23
CA THR A 41 -8.36 16.79 -17.47
C THR A 41 -9.37 17.54 -18.34
N SER A 42 -10.65 17.14 -18.29
CA SER A 42 -11.71 17.88 -18.94
C SER A 42 -12.49 18.65 -17.88
N SER A 43 -12.68 19.95 -18.12
CA SER A 43 -13.48 20.88 -17.33
C SER A 43 -14.94 20.45 -17.11
N ALA A 44 -15.37 19.32 -17.69
CA ALA A 44 -16.64 18.65 -17.41
C ALA A 44 -16.62 17.83 -16.11
N ALA A 45 -15.46 17.34 -15.65
CA ALA A 45 -15.32 16.68 -14.35
C ALA A 45 -15.56 17.64 -13.17
N SER A 46 -15.27 18.94 -13.33
CA SER A 46 -15.61 19.97 -12.33
C SER A 46 -17.11 20.25 -12.20
N LYS A 47 -17.96 19.77 -13.13
CA LYS A 47 -19.43 19.89 -13.03
C LYS A 47 -20.08 18.71 -12.31
N PHE A 48 -19.35 17.62 -12.09
CA PHE A 48 -19.74 16.59 -11.13
C PHE A 48 -19.42 17.11 -9.74
N SER A 49 -20.45 17.49 -8.98
CA SER A 49 -20.25 17.88 -7.59
C SER A 49 -19.83 16.64 -6.80
N LEU A 50 -18.55 16.54 -6.45
CA LEU A 50 -17.97 15.45 -5.64
C LEU A 50 -18.75 15.18 -4.35
N ASN A 51 -19.47 16.18 -3.83
CA ASN A 51 -20.37 16.02 -2.68
C ASN A 51 -21.52 15.03 -2.95
N LYS A 52 -22.13 15.04 -4.15
CA LYS A 52 -23.21 14.09 -4.50
C LYS A 52 -22.72 12.66 -4.63
N VAL A 53 -21.47 12.50 -5.09
CA VAL A 53 -20.78 11.21 -5.16
C VAL A 53 -20.54 10.72 -3.73
N LYS A 54 -19.89 11.52 -2.87
CA LYS A 54 -19.66 11.18 -1.45
C LYS A 54 -20.91 10.72 -0.70
N ASP A 55 -22.06 11.38 -0.91
CA ASP A 55 -23.33 11.00 -0.30
C ASP A 55 -23.88 9.66 -0.80
N ALA A 56 -23.63 9.30 -2.06
CA ALA A 56 -23.99 8.00 -2.64
C ALA A 56 -23.08 6.83 -2.19
N PHE A 57 -21.80 7.10 -1.88
CA PHE A 57 -20.85 6.10 -1.37
C PHE A 57 -20.82 5.99 0.17
N SER A 58 -21.67 6.75 0.88
CA SER A 58 -21.72 6.77 2.35
C SER A 58 -22.35 5.48 2.91
N THR A 59 -21.52 4.47 3.16
CA THR A 59 -21.85 3.33 4.04
C THR A 59 -21.41 3.60 5.49
N ASN A 60 -21.75 2.70 6.43
CA ASN A 60 -21.32 2.66 7.83
C ASN A 60 -19.79 2.53 8.02
N THR A 61 -18.99 3.38 7.38
CA THR A 61 -17.59 3.58 7.72
C THR A 61 -17.53 4.08 9.15
N LYS A 62 -16.70 3.46 10.01
CA LYS A 62 -16.39 4.05 11.32
C LYS A 62 -15.82 5.45 11.08
N LYS A 63 -16.65 6.47 11.29
CA LYS A 63 -16.20 7.85 11.34
C LYS A 63 -15.50 8.02 12.68
N TYR A 64 -14.18 7.87 12.67
CA TYR A 64 -13.39 8.19 13.84
C TYR A 64 -13.56 9.68 14.15
N THR A 65 -13.78 10.01 15.42
CA THR A 65 -13.71 11.40 15.87
C THR A 65 -12.31 11.91 15.58
N LEU A 66 -12.21 12.94 14.73
CA LEU A 66 -10.97 13.61 14.36
C LEU A 66 -10.17 13.99 15.61
N ASN A 67 -9.05 13.31 15.83
CA ASN A 67 -7.95 13.84 16.62
C ASN A 67 -6.91 14.40 15.65
N SER A 68 -6.48 15.64 15.88
CA SER A 68 -5.51 16.38 15.05
C SER A 68 -4.26 15.58 14.71
N ASP A 69 -3.85 14.70 15.63
CA ASP A 69 -2.66 13.86 15.51
C ASP A 69 -2.77 12.86 14.37
N ARG A 70 -3.96 12.30 14.10
CA ARG A 70 -4.12 11.28 13.04
C ARG A 70 -4.01 11.88 11.65
N LEU A 71 -4.63 13.04 11.43
CA LEU A 71 -4.47 13.76 10.16
C LEU A 71 -3.03 14.22 9.96
N SER A 72 -2.38 14.68 11.03
CA SER A 72 -0.95 15.04 11.00
C SER A 72 -0.06 13.85 10.62
N ASN A 73 -0.35 12.66 11.16
CA ASN A 73 0.33 11.43 10.79
C ASN A 73 0.11 11.07 9.32
N LEU A 74 -1.12 11.12 8.81
CA LEU A 74 -1.41 10.83 7.41
C LEU A 74 -0.63 11.76 6.46
N GLU A 75 -0.56 13.05 6.80
CA GLU A 75 0.23 14.02 6.07
C GLU A 75 1.74 13.80 6.23
N LEU A 76 2.23 13.41 7.39
CA LEU A 76 3.65 13.17 7.61
C LEU A 76 4.14 11.89 6.92
N TYR A 77 3.32 10.83 6.97
CA TYR A 77 3.77 9.48 6.64
C TYR A 77 3.39 9.01 5.24
N THR A 78 2.28 9.48 4.67
CA THR A 78 1.90 9.08 3.30
C THR A 78 2.83 9.74 2.29
N SER A 79 3.43 8.95 1.40
CA SER A 79 4.40 9.50 0.44
C SER A 79 3.75 10.49 -0.54
N PRO A 80 4.49 11.52 -1.02
CA PRO A 80 3.94 12.52 -1.93
C PRO A 80 3.29 11.93 -3.20
N GLU A 81 3.87 10.86 -3.74
CA GLU A 81 3.34 10.14 -4.90
C GLU A 81 1.94 9.55 -4.61
N ILE A 82 1.79 8.88 -3.46
CA ILE A 82 0.52 8.29 -3.07
C ILE A 82 -0.51 9.37 -2.76
N LYS A 83 -0.13 10.45 -2.07
CA LYS A 83 -1.01 11.60 -1.86
C LYS A 83 -1.55 12.15 -3.17
N ALA A 84 -0.68 12.32 -4.18
CA ALA A 84 -1.08 12.82 -5.49
C ALA A 84 -2.09 11.89 -6.17
N LYS A 85 -1.92 10.58 -6.07
CA LYS A 85 -2.85 9.57 -6.60
C LYS A 85 -4.21 9.61 -5.89
N ILE A 86 -4.23 9.71 -4.56
CA ILE A 86 -5.48 9.83 -3.78
C ILE A 86 -6.22 11.14 -4.10
N ASN A 87 -5.51 12.26 -4.12
CA ASN A 87 -6.11 13.56 -4.44
C ASN A 87 -6.66 13.60 -5.88
N LYS A 88 -5.94 12.99 -6.83
CA LYS A 88 -6.40 12.84 -8.22
C LYS A 88 -7.68 12.01 -8.33
N ALA A 89 -7.84 11.00 -7.46
CA ALA A 89 -9.07 10.22 -7.36
C ALA A 89 -10.23 10.98 -6.67
N GLY A 90 -10.01 12.21 -6.20
CA GLY A 90 -11.03 13.07 -5.61
C GLY A 90 -11.26 12.86 -4.11
N TYR A 91 -10.34 12.17 -3.43
CA TYR A 91 -10.41 11.88 -2.00
C TYR A 91 -9.41 12.73 -1.21
N THR A 92 -9.76 13.06 0.03
CA THR A 92 -8.77 13.52 1.01
C THR A 92 -8.01 12.31 1.55
N LEU A 93 -6.83 12.52 2.15
CA LEU A 93 -6.11 11.43 2.82
C LEU A 93 -6.94 10.80 3.93
N GLU A 94 -7.68 11.61 4.68
CA GLU A 94 -8.56 11.11 5.74
C GLU A 94 -9.67 10.20 5.20
N ASP A 95 -10.42 10.70 4.21
CA ASP A 95 -11.54 9.96 3.63
C ASP A 95 -11.03 8.62 3.10
N PHE A 96 -9.90 8.61 2.37
CA PHE A 96 -9.32 7.40 1.82
C PHE A 96 -8.72 6.47 2.89
N SER A 97 -8.07 7.01 3.92
CA SER A 97 -7.55 6.22 5.04
C SER A 97 -8.66 5.42 5.74
N ASN A 98 -9.82 6.04 5.96
CA ASN A 98 -10.97 5.33 6.53
C ASN A 98 -11.46 4.17 5.65
N LEU A 99 -11.26 4.24 4.32
CA LEU A 99 -11.63 3.15 3.40
C LEU A 99 -10.65 1.98 3.44
N VAL A 100 -9.36 2.25 3.68
CA VAL A 100 -8.34 1.20 3.71
C VAL A 100 -8.16 0.58 5.10
N ASP A 101 -8.65 1.22 6.17
CA ASP A 101 -8.61 0.68 7.53
C ASP A 101 -9.11 -0.78 7.61
N ALA A 102 -8.37 -1.64 8.30
CA ALA A 102 -8.72 -3.05 8.47
C ALA A 102 -10.03 -3.24 9.25
N ASP A 103 -10.40 -2.29 10.11
CA ASP A 103 -11.65 -2.35 10.88
C ASP A 103 -12.88 -1.92 10.05
N THR A 104 -12.68 -1.40 8.84
CA THR A 104 -13.75 -0.90 7.98
C THR A 104 -14.34 -2.01 7.11
N THR A 105 -15.66 -2.16 7.16
CA THR A 105 -16.43 -2.95 6.19
C THR A 105 -16.92 -2.04 5.06
N LEU A 106 -16.63 -2.43 3.81
CA LEU A 106 -17.00 -1.68 2.62
C LEU A 106 -18.15 -2.38 1.88
N SER A 107 -18.98 -1.60 1.18
CA SER A 107 -19.80 -2.17 0.11
C SER A 107 -18.90 -2.67 -1.03
N ALA A 108 -19.41 -3.61 -1.83
CA ALA A 108 -18.71 -4.07 -3.03
C ALA A 108 -18.33 -2.93 -3.99
N LYS A 109 -19.18 -1.90 -4.06
CA LYS A 109 -18.99 -0.71 -4.88
C LYS A 109 -17.82 0.15 -4.39
N THR A 110 -17.78 0.44 -3.08
CA THR A 110 -16.68 1.21 -2.47
C THR A 110 -15.37 0.43 -2.49
N ASP A 111 -15.42 -0.88 -2.26
CA ASP A 111 -14.26 -1.76 -2.37
C ASP A 111 -13.67 -1.76 -3.80
N ALA A 112 -14.53 -1.87 -4.83
CA ALA A 112 -14.10 -1.77 -6.22
C ALA A 112 -13.43 -0.42 -6.54
N PHE A 113 -13.92 0.67 -5.95
CA PHE A 113 -13.30 1.99 -6.09
C PHE A 113 -11.89 2.03 -5.49
N VAL A 114 -11.72 1.57 -4.25
CA VAL A 114 -10.41 1.53 -3.58
C VAL A 114 -9.43 0.71 -4.41
N LYS A 115 -9.87 -0.45 -4.91
CA LYS A 115 -9.07 -1.31 -5.78
C LYS A 115 -8.74 -0.66 -7.13
N ALA A 116 -9.61 0.19 -7.67
CA ALA A 116 -9.33 0.94 -8.90
C ALA A 116 -8.23 1.99 -8.69
N VAL A 117 -8.27 2.75 -7.58
CA VAL A 117 -7.19 3.66 -7.20
C VAL A 117 -5.88 2.89 -7.01
N ARG A 118 -5.94 1.72 -6.35
CA ARG A 118 -4.77 0.85 -6.17
C ARG A 118 -4.17 0.36 -7.49
N LYS A 119 -5.01 0.04 -8.48
CA LYS A 119 -4.58 -0.34 -9.83
C LYS A 119 -3.91 0.82 -10.57
N GLU A 120 -4.32 2.07 -10.34
CA GLU A 120 -3.65 3.25 -10.91
C GLU A 120 -2.26 3.53 -10.30
N ILE A 121 -2.03 3.08 -9.06
CA ILE A 121 -0.68 3.06 -8.47
C ILE A 121 0.16 1.94 -9.12
N GLY A 122 -0.46 0.78 -9.40
CA GLY A 122 0.16 -0.29 -10.17
C GLY A 122 1.25 -1.06 -9.42
N ILE A 123 2.03 -1.83 -10.18
CA ILE A 123 3.24 -2.53 -9.73
C ILE A 123 4.44 -1.60 -9.97
N PRO A 124 5.38 -1.44 -9.00
CA PRO A 124 6.56 -0.62 -9.20
C PRO A 124 7.43 -1.16 -10.34
N ALA A 125 8.19 -0.27 -10.98
CA ALA A 125 9.07 -0.65 -12.07
C ALA A 125 10.22 -1.56 -11.58
N PRO A 126 10.82 -2.37 -12.47
CA PRO A 126 12.07 -3.06 -12.17
C PRO A 126 13.13 -2.09 -11.63
N LYS A 127 13.98 -2.57 -10.73
CA LYS A 127 14.99 -1.81 -9.99
C LYS A 127 14.41 -0.77 -9.03
N THR A 128 13.11 -0.73 -8.78
CA THR A 128 12.58 0.00 -7.63
C THR A 128 13.09 -0.64 -6.34
N LYS A 129 13.52 0.19 -5.39
CA LYS A 129 13.95 -0.26 -4.08
C LYS A 129 12.73 -0.62 -3.23
N MET A 130 12.72 -1.85 -2.76
CA MET A 130 11.69 -2.44 -1.93
C MET A 130 12.22 -2.66 -0.53
N ASN A 131 11.32 -2.83 0.44
CA ASN A 131 11.67 -3.15 1.81
C ASN A 131 10.71 -4.16 2.43
N LYS A 132 11.23 -4.90 3.41
CA LYS A 132 10.48 -5.78 4.30
C LYS A 132 10.96 -5.59 5.72
N THR A 133 10.07 -5.20 6.63
CA THR A 133 10.37 -5.19 8.06
C THR A 133 10.34 -6.62 8.61
N ILE A 134 11.35 -6.96 9.41
CA ILE A 134 11.46 -8.23 10.11
C ILE A 134 11.87 -8.03 11.58
N PRO A 135 11.51 -8.96 12.48
CA PRO A 135 12.07 -9.04 13.83
C PRO A 135 13.59 -9.24 13.77
N THR A 136 14.33 -8.52 14.61
CA THR A 136 15.81 -8.60 14.63
C THR A 136 16.32 -10.00 14.97
N GLU A 137 15.57 -10.78 15.76
CA GLU A 137 15.93 -12.16 16.12
C GLU A 137 16.08 -13.09 14.90
N PHE A 138 15.44 -12.78 13.77
CA PHE A 138 15.60 -13.56 12.54
C PHE A 138 16.84 -13.17 11.72
N VAL A 139 17.50 -12.05 12.03
CA VAL A 139 18.65 -11.56 11.25
C VAL A 139 19.76 -12.60 11.19
N GLU A 140 20.09 -13.23 12.33
CA GLU A 140 21.19 -14.20 12.38
C GLU A 140 20.97 -15.40 11.46
N SER A 141 19.73 -15.90 11.34
CA SER A 141 19.42 -16.99 10.41
C SER A 141 19.73 -16.64 8.94
N TYR A 142 19.61 -15.36 8.57
CA TYR A 142 19.99 -14.89 7.25
C TYR A 142 21.50 -14.74 7.11
N LEU A 143 22.16 -14.17 8.13
CA LEU A 143 23.61 -13.93 8.12
C LEU A 143 24.41 -15.23 8.09
N SER A 144 23.96 -16.26 8.81
CA SER A 144 24.59 -17.58 8.87
C SER A 144 24.36 -18.41 7.60
N GLY A 145 23.39 -18.03 6.77
CA GLY A 145 22.97 -18.79 5.59
C GLY A 145 22.00 -19.93 5.88
N GLU A 146 21.56 -20.12 7.14
CA GLU A 146 20.48 -21.07 7.49
C GLU A 146 19.21 -20.76 6.68
N ARG A 147 18.92 -19.47 6.50
CA ARG A 147 17.85 -18.96 5.66
C ARG A 147 18.43 -18.08 4.56
N ASN A 148 18.31 -18.51 3.31
CA ASN A 148 18.88 -17.81 2.15
C ASN A 148 17.83 -17.08 1.29
N TYR A 149 16.57 -17.04 1.73
CA TYR A 149 15.48 -16.35 1.04
C TYR A 149 14.44 -15.77 2.00
N PHE A 150 13.64 -14.85 1.50
CA PHE A 150 12.42 -14.37 2.17
C PHE A 150 11.23 -14.28 1.21
N ALA A 151 10.02 -14.20 1.76
CA ALA A 151 8.79 -14.14 0.98
C ALA A 151 7.72 -13.30 1.68
N GLY A 152 6.51 -13.28 1.11
CA GLY A 152 5.33 -12.64 1.68
C GLY A 152 5.24 -11.15 1.34
N PHE A 153 4.65 -10.37 2.26
CA PHE A 153 4.36 -8.96 2.00
C PHE A 153 5.57 -8.04 2.08
N VAL A 154 5.60 -7.06 1.19
CA VAL A 154 6.65 -6.04 1.02
C VAL A 154 6.04 -4.71 0.60
N SER A 155 6.79 -3.62 0.77
CA SER A 155 6.40 -2.29 0.29
C SER A 155 7.56 -1.61 -0.44
N VAL A 156 7.25 -0.58 -1.23
CA VAL A 156 8.29 0.29 -1.81
C VAL A 156 8.97 1.04 -0.66
N ASP A 157 10.31 1.03 -0.62
CA ASP A 157 11.12 1.66 0.44
C ASP A 157 10.77 3.14 0.65
N GLU A 158 10.64 3.86 -0.47
CA GLU A 158 10.29 5.28 -0.47
C GLU A 158 8.90 5.57 0.10
N HIS A 159 7.96 4.61 0.01
CA HIS A 159 6.58 4.80 0.48
C HIS A 159 6.45 4.71 2.00
N SER A 160 7.39 4.09 2.69
CA SER A 160 7.39 3.93 4.15
C SER A 160 8.60 4.60 4.83
N LYS A 161 9.40 5.38 4.09
CA LYS A 161 10.67 5.97 4.57
C LYS A 161 10.56 6.86 5.80
N SER A 162 9.39 7.48 5.98
CA SER A 162 9.10 8.39 7.09
C SER A 162 8.79 7.67 8.39
N LEU A 163 8.52 6.36 8.34
CA LEU A 163 8.33 5.52 9.51
C LEU A 163 9.71 5.13 10.06
N THR A 164 10.01 5.57 11.27
CA THR A 164 11.33 5.44 11.88
C THR A 164 11.29 4.69 13.20
N THR A 165 10.30 4.95 14.05
CA THR A 165 10.19 4.27 15.35
C THR A 165 9.47 2.93 15.22
N LEU A 166 9.69 2.01 16.16
CA LEU A 166 9.02 0.72 16.16
C LEU A 166 7.48 0.86 16.16
N PRO A 167 6.84 1.72 16.98
CA PRO A 167 5.40 1.93 16.92
C PRO A 167 4.91 2.39 15.54
N GLU A 168 5.61 3.33 14.90
CA GLU A 168 5.30 3.79 13.53
C GLU A 168 5.41 2.65 12.52
N ILE A 169 6.47 1.84 12.62
CA ILE A 169 6.73 0.72 11.73
C ILE A 169 5.66 -0.36 11.88
N VAL A 170 5.31 -0.73 13.13
CA VAL A 170 4.30 -1.75 13.42
C VAL A 170 2.92 -1.29 12.97
N GLU A 171 2.53 -0.05 13.27
CA GLU A 171 1.23 0.49 12.84
C GLU A 171 1.17 0.68 11.32
N GLY A 172 2.20 1.24 10.70
CA GLY A 172 2.17 1.55 9.26
C GLY A 172 2.22 0.31 8.38
N ASN A 173 3.02 -0.68 8.74
CA ASN A 173 3.10 -1.97 8.03
C ASN A 173 2.09 -3.00 8.57
N ARG A 174 1.27 -2.63 9.57
CA ARG A 174 0.29 -3.50 10.20
C ARG A 174 0.86 -4.85 10.64
N LEU A 175 1.94 -4.76 11.42
CA LEU A 175 2.66 -5.90 12.01
C LEU A 175 2.05 -6.36 13.34
N ASP A 176 0.82 -5.92 13.63
CA ASP A 176 -0.02 -6.30 14.79
C ASP A 176 -0.85 -7.57 14.53
N TYR A 177 -0.38 -8.44 13.64
CA TYR A 177 -1.01 -9.72 13.36
C TYR A 177 -0.94 -10.67 14.56
N PRO A 178 -1.85 -11.67 14.66
CA PRO A 178 -1.84 -12.65 15.74
C PRO A 178 -0.47 -13.32 15.88
N ASN A 179 0.04 -13.37 17.12
CA ASN A 179 1.35 -13.92 17.47
C ASN A 179 2.55 -13.17 16.86
N THR A 180 2.39 -11.87 16.58
CA THR A 180 3.53 -11.03 16.22
C THR A 180 4.61 -11.08 17.32
N PRO A 181 5.90 -11.22 16.95
CA PRO A 181 7.00 -11.16 17.92
C PRO A 181 7.38 -9.73 18.29
N PHE A 182 6.73 -8.72 17.69
CA PHE A 182 6.93 -7.33 18.06
C PHE A 182 6.17 -6.98 19.35
N ASP A 183 6.91 -6.71 20.42
CA ASP A 183 6.41 -6.17 21.67
C ASP A 183 6.85 -4.71 21.77
N LEU A 184 5.91 -3.76 21.68
CA LEU A 184 6.21 -2.33 21.61
C LEU A 184 6.96 -1.79 22.84
N GLU A 185 6.86 -2.46 23.99
CA GLU A 185 7.55 -2.04 25.22
C GLU A 185 8.93 -2.70 25.35
N LYS A 186 9.02 -3.98 24.96
CA LYS A 186 10.21 -4.80 25.17
C LYS A 186 11.16 -4.80 23.98
N THR A 187 10.67 -4.78 22.75
CA THR A 187 11.49 -4.88 21.53
C THR A 187 12.37 -3.65 21.37
N LYS A 188 13.69 -3.83 21.50
CA LYS A 188 14.67 -2.73 21.47
C LYS A 188 15.22 -2.41 20.08
N THR A 189 15.07 -3.33 19.14
CA THR A 189 15.46 -3.13 17.76
C THR A 189 14.46 -3.77 16.80
N TYR A 190 14.42 -3.29 15.57
CA TYR A 190 13.80 -3.98 14.45
C TYR A 190 14.78 -4.00 13.27
N ALA A 191 14.55 -4.84 12.28
CA ALA A 191 15.35 -4.86 11.07
C ALA A 191 14.50 -4.65 9.82
N LYS A 192 15.12 -4.09 8.78
CA LYS A 192 14.55 -4.04 7.43
C LYS A 192 15.48 -4.75 6.47
N ILE A 193 14.93 -5.68 5.69
CA ILE A 193 15.54 -6.17 4.46
C ILE A 193 15.22 -5.14 3.38
N SER A 194 16.24 -4.59 2.72
CA SER A 194 16.10 -3.73 1.53
C SER A 194 16.65 -4.47 0.32
N PHE A 195 15.90 -4.46 -0.77
CA PHE A 195 16.27 -5.15 -2.00
C PHE A 195 15.80 -4.38 -3.22
N PHE A 196 16.35 -4.70 -4.38
CA PHE A 196 15.91 -4.12 -5.65
C PHE A 196 15.04 -5.13 -6.40
N LEU A 197 13.89 -4.66 -6.86
CA LEU A 197 12.96 -5.48 -7.62
C LEU A 197 13.61 -5.98 -8.92
N ASP A 198 13.67 -7.29 -9.09
CA ASP A 198 13.98 -7.90 -10.38
C ASP A 198 12.75 -7.97 -11.29
N GLU A 199 12.97 -8.23 -12.58
CA GLU A 199 11.88 -8.75 -13.42
C GLU A 199 11.43 -10.15 -12.97
N ALA A 200 12.33 -10.93 -12.37
CA ALA A 200 12.05 -12.23 -11.77
C ALA A 200 11.26 -12.16 -10.44
N ASP A 201 11.33 -11.03 -9.71
CA ASP A 201 10.57 -10.81 -8.47
C ASP A 201 9.11 -10.49 -8.84
N LYS A 202 8.33 -11.51 -9.22
CA LYS A 202 6.91 -11.30 -9.56
C LYS A 202 6.17 -10.79 -8.33
N LEU A 203 5.72 -9.54 -8.39
CA LEU A 203 4.84 -8.96 -7.40
C LEU A 203 3.39 -9.11 -7.81
N ASP A 204 2.54 -9.35 -6.82
CA ASP A 204 1.10 -9.22 -6.94
C ASP A 204 0.58 -8.08 -6.05
N ILE A 205 -0.53 -7.48 -6.48
CA ILE A 205 -1.31 -6.57 -5.65
C ILE A 205 -2.34 -7.43 -4.92
N PRO A 206 -2.22 -7.60 -3.59
CA PRO A 206 -2.99 -8.61 -2.88
C PRO A 206 -4.45 -8.16 -2.72
N PHE A 207 -5.29 -8.57 -3.68
CA PHE A 207 -6.73 -8.32 -3.69
C PHE A 207 -7.52 -9.54 -3.20
N GLY A 208 -8.62 -9.26 -2.48
CA GLY A 208 -9.55 -10.30 -2.03
C GLY A 208 -9.04 -11.07 -0.80
N GLU A 209 -9.58 -12.25 -0.58
CA GLU A 209 -9.12 -13.15 0.47
C GLU A 209 -7.88 -13.92 -0.03
N LEU A 210 -6.91 -14.11 0.85
CA LEU A 210 -5.79 -15.02 0.63
C LEU A 210 -5.93 -16.18 1.59
N ASP A 211 -5.59 -17.39 1.15
CA ASP A 211 -5.49 -18.55 2.03
C ASP A 211 -4.53 -18.21 3.19
N ASN A 212 -5.05 -18.31 4.42
CA ASN A 212 -4.35 -17.97 5.67
C ASN A 212 -4.06 -16.47 5.89
N ALA A 213 -4.74 -15.55 5.19
CA ALA A 213 -4.70 -14.14 5.60
C ALA A 213 -5.36 -13.97 6.97
N SER A 214 -4.58 -13.52 7.94
CA SER A 214 -5.10 -13.09 9.24
C SER A 214 -5.37 -11.60 9.21
N TYR A 215 -6.21 -11.14 10.14
CA TYR A 215 -6.16 -9.74 10.57
C TYR A 215 -4.68 -9.37 10.79
N PRO A 216 -4.21 -8.21 10.29
CA PRO A 216 -4.96 -7.06 9.77
C PRO A 216 -5.05 -6.93 8.24
N PHE A 217 -4.92 -8.02 7.51
CA PHE A 217 -4.98 -8.00 6.05
C PHE A 217 -6.36 -7.54 5.53
N THR A 218 -6.37 -6.65 4.53
CA THR A 218 -7.60 -6.00 4.04
C THR A 218 -8.09 -6.51 2.70
N GLY A 219 -7.23 -7.16 1.91
CA GLY A 219 -7.56 -7.56 0.54
C GLY A 219 -7.78 -6.39 -0.43
N ARG A 220 -7.33 -5.19 -0.08
CA ARG A 220 -7.49 -3.95 -0.88
C ARG A 220 -6.20 -3.51 -1.56
N GLY A 221 -5.10 -4.22 -1.34
CA GLY A 221 -3.76 -3.87 -1.82
C GLY A 221 -3.10 -2.71 -1.08
N PHE A 222 -3.63 -2.30 0.07
CA PHE A 222 -3.00 -1.37 1.00
C PHE A 222 -2.91 -2.03 2.38
N THR A 223 -1.92 -1.64 3.17
CA THR A 223 -1.94 -1.97 4.61
C THR A 223 -3.17 -1.32 5.24
N GLY A 224 -3.75 -1.97 6.23
CA GLY A 224 -4.92 -1.45 6.94
C GLY A 224 -4.62 -0.33 7.93
N SER A 225 -3.56 0.46 7.76
CA SER A 225 -3.11 1.45 8.74
C SER A 225 -4.03 2.67 8.86
N LYS A 226 -4.11 3.20 10.08
CA LYS A 226 -4.82 4.45 10.41
C LYS A 226 -3.96 5.70 10.22
N ASN A 227 -2.64 5.52 10.13
CA ASN A 227 -1.66 6.61 10.19
C ASN A 227 -0.93 6.83 8.85
N ILE A 228 -1.04 5.89 7.91
CA ILE A 228 -0.41 5.97 6.58
C ILE A 228 -1.27 5.25 5.55
N ILE A 229 -1.37 5.78 4.34
CA ILE A 229 -1.90 5.05 3.19
C ILE A 229 -0.70 4.39 2.49
N LEU A 230 -0.41 3.14 2.82
CA LEU A 230 0.77 2.42 2.33
C LEU A 230 0.35 1.32 1.35
N PRO A 231 0.73 1.40 0.06
CA PRO A 231 0.54 0.31 -0.88
C PRO A 231 1.30 -0.94 -0.43
N GLU A 232 0.60 -2.06 -0.41
CA GLU A 232 1.15 -3.37 -0.08
C GLU A 232 1.29 -4.21 -1.35
N TYR A 233 2.32 -5.04 -1.37
CA TYR A 233 2.59 -6.00 -2.44
C TYR A 233 2.91 -7.36 -1.81
N LYS A 234 2.64 -8.44 -2.54
CA LYS A 234 3.02 -9.80 -2.17
C LYS A 234 4.04 -10.33 -3.17
N LEU A 235 5.15 -10.86 -2.67
CA LEU A 235 6.08 -11.64 -3.49
C LEU A 235 5.40 -12.96 -3.89
N MET A 236 5.33 -13.24 -5.18
CA MET A 236 4.75 -14.46 -5.73
C MET A 236 5.73 -15.64 -5.71
N GLU A 237 7.03 -15.35 -5.65
CA GLU A 237 8.10 -16.32 -5.55
C GLU A 237 9.04 -15.90 -4.40
N GLU A 238 9.81 -16.85 -3.88
CA GLU A 238 10.80 -16.56 -2.84
C GLU A 238 11.91 -15.67 -3.40
N HIS A 239 12.24 -14.60 -2.67
CA HIS A 239 13.37 -13.75 -3.01
C HIS A 239 14.64 -14.33 -2.39
N VAL A 240 15.48 -14.94 -3.23
CA VAL A 240 16.82 -15.40 -2.86
C VAL A 240 17.77 -14.21 -2.87
N PHE A 241 18.57 -14.04 -1.82
CA PHE A 241 19.46 -12.88 -1.71
C PHE A 241 20.47 -12.80 -2.85
N LYS A 242 20.65 -11.58 -3.35
CA LYS A 242 21.53 -11.23 -4.46
C LYS A 242 22.36 -9.98 -4.17
N ASN A 243 23.33 -9.72 -5.03
CA ASN A 243 24.24 -8.60 -4.88
C ASN A 243 23.47 -7.29 -4.69
N GLY A 244 23.77 -6.57 -3.60
CA GLY A 244 23.18 -5.27 -3.29
C GLY A 244 21.98 -5.32 -2.37
N ASP A 245 21.48 -6.50 -2.01
CA ASP A 245 20.50 -6.62 -0.93
C ASP A 245 21.15 -6.24 0.40
N MET A 246 20.36 -5.67 1.30
CA MET A 246 20.83 -5.19 2.58
C MET A 246 19.92 -5.64 3.72
N ILE A 247 20.52 -5.89 4.89
CA ILE A 247 19.81 -5.96 6.16
C ILE A 247 20.29 -4.80 7.03
N SER A 248 19.37 -3.93 7.44
CA SER A 248 19.65 -2.83 8.37
C SER A 248 18.94 -3.08 9.69
N ILE A 249 19.66 -2.98 10.81
CA ILE A 249 19.12 -3.06 12.17
C ILE A 249 18.98 -1.64 12.71
N PHE A 250 17.82 -1.32 13.26
CA PHE A 250 17.45 0.00 13.77
C PHE A 250 17.12 -0.09 15.26
N GLU A 251 17.44 0.97 16.01
CA GLU A 251 17.00 1.15 17.40
C GLU A 251 15.52 1.56 17.43
N SER A 252 14.72 0.88 18.26
CA SER A 252 13.26 0.98 18.22
C SER A 252 12.69 2.36 18.57
N LYS A 253 13.36 3.16 19.40
CA LYS A 253 12.79 4.42 19.92
C LYS A 253 13.05 5.60 19.00
N THR A 254 14.15 5.57 18.27
CA THR A 254 14.67 6.68 17.47
C THR A 254 14.71 6.36 15.99
N GLY A 255 14.64 5.09 15.61
CA GLY A 255 14.88 4.65 14.23
C GLY A 255 16.33 4.83 13.79
N LYS A 256 17.27 5.05 14.72
CA LYS A 256 18.68 5.17 14.39
C LYS A 256 19.20 3.82 13.87
N VAL A 257 19.88 3.86 12.74
CA VAL A 257 20.62 2.69 12.22
C VAL A 257 21.73 2.32 13.21
N MET A 258 21.72 1.06 13.65
CA MET A 258 22.69 0.48 14.58
C MET A 258 23.74 -0.34 13.86
N LYS A 259 23.32 -1.09 12.83
CA LYS A 259 24.21 -1.95 12.05
C LYS A 259 23.61 -2.21 10.67
N GLN A 260 24.45 -2.32 9.66
CA GLN A 260 24.03 -2.68 8.32
C GLN A 260 24.88 -3.81 7.77
N TYR A 261 24.26 -4.63 6.94
CA TYR A 261 24.90 -5.71 6.22
C TYR A 261 24.52 -5.60 4.75
N GLY A 262 25.49 -5.85 3.87
CA GLY A 262 25.28 -5.96 2.43
C GLY A 262 25.54 -7.40 1.99
N PHE A 263 24.73 -7.91 1.08
CA PHE A 263 24.93 -9.24 0.51
C PHE A 263 25.75 -9.15 -0.78
N THR A 264 26.71 -10.06 -0.91
CA THR A 264 27.42 -10.33 -2.16
C THR A 264 27.52 -11.84 -2.39
N LYS A 265 27.35 -12.29 -3.63
CA LYS A 265 27.38 -13.71 -4.01
C LYS A 265 28.72 -14.37 -3.66
N ASP A 266 29.81 -13.61 -3.73
CA ASP A 266 31.16 -14.12 -3.50
C ASP A 266 31.52 -14.24 -2.00
N LYS A 267 30.94 -13.39 -1.14
CA LYS A 267 31.31 -13.30 0.29
C LYS A 267 30.15 -13.58 1.25
N GLY A 268 28.94 -13.77 0.76
CA GLY A 268 27.73 -13.76 1.57
C GLY A 268 27.47 -12.37 2.16
N TRP A 269 27.00 -12.35 3.41
CA TRP A 269 26.74 -11.12 4.15
C TRP A 269 28.02 -10.51 4.72
N ILE A 270 28.25 -9.24 4.42
CA ILE A 270 29.34 -8.45 4.97
C ILE A 270 28.77 -7.28 5.78
N VAL A 271 29.43 -6.94 6.89
CA VAL A 271 29.10 -5.72 7.64
C VAL A 271 29.47 -4.52 6.78
N LEU A 272 28.57 -3.54 6.69
CA LEU A 272 28.82 -2.25 6.05
C LEU A 272 29.27 -1.26 7.14
N GLU A 273 30.36 -0.53 6.87
CA GLU A 273 30.87 0.55 7.72
C GLU A 273 30.08 1.86 7.53
#